data_AF-A0A6N2NAG8-F1
#
_entry.id   AF-A0A6N2NAG8-F1
#
_cell.length_a   1.000
_cell.length_b   1.000
_cell.length_c   1.000
_cell.angle_alpha   90.00
_cell.angle_beta   90.00
_cell.angle_gamma   90.00
#
_symmetry.space_group_name_H-M   'P 1'
#
loop_
_entity.id
_entity.type
_entity.pdbx_description
1 polymer ?
#
loop_
_entity_poly.entity_id
_entity_poly.type
_entity_poly.pdbx_seq_one_letter_code
_entity_poly.pdbx_strand_id
1 'polypeptide(L)'
;MKRRPEMKLMSNENNTGLLFSYNLSVDRSGEMKRILGKSAASTLLTRKNTITGIEYRNDPTIFAWELMNEPRCISDPSGDTLQDWIEEMSAFVKTIDKNHLLTVGLEAVNPELWASSLGSDFVRNSKVPAIDFASVHIYPDHWFPHLEFEDKLKYVSKWMLSHIEDGMDEFNDDFGFVPWERESTYRVLTDHHADWPESRELLNKIII
;
A
#
# COMPACT_ATOMS: atom_id res chain seq x y z
N MET A 1 24.29 13.80 2.17
CA MET A 1 23.59 14.33 0.97
C MET A 1 22.11 14.02 1.15
N LYS A 2 21.28 15.02 1.52
CA LYS A 2 19.85 14.79 1.81
C LYS A 2 19.11 14.49 0.50
N ARG A 3 18.58 13.27 0.34
CA ARG A 3 17.67 12.94 -0.77
C ARG A 3 16.38 13.74 -0.59
N ARG A 4 15.86 14.33 -1.67
CA ARG A 4 14.55 14.99 -1.69
C ARG A 4 13.46 13.92 -1.54
N PRO A 5 12.28 14.25 -1.01
CA PRO A 5 11.10 13.40 -1.15
C PRO A 5 10.85 13.16 -2.65
N GLU A 6 10.85 11.90 -3.09
CA GLU A 6 10.50 11.53 -4.46
C GLU A 6 8.98 11.37 -4.53
N MET A 7 8.36 12.11 -5.45
CA MET A 7 6.94 12.05 -5.79
C MET A 7 6.80 11.08 -6.96
N LYS A 8 6.08 9.97 -6.76
CA LYS A 8 5.78 9.04 -7.85
C LYS A 8 4.32 9.22 -8.24
N LEU A 9 4.11 9.73 -9.46
CA LEU A 9 2.78 9.78 -10.07
C LEU A 9 2.54 8.42 -10.70
N MET A 10 1.55 7.68 -10.19
CA MET A 10 1.04 6.50 -10.89
C MET A 10 -0.20 6.91 -11.67
N SER A 11 -0.05 7.14 -12.97
CA SER A 11 -1.17 7.34 -13.90
C SER A 11 -1.27 6.12 -14.80
N ASN A 12 -2.37 5.39 -14.75
CA ASN A 12 -2.74 4.44 -15.80
C ASN A 12 -3.71 5.16 -16.75
N GLU A 13 -3.50 5.07 -18.06
CA GLU A 13 -4.09 5.97 -19.08
C GLU A 13 -5.64 5.98 -19.12
N ASN A 14 -6.31 5.11 -18.36
CA ASN A 14 -7.78 5.00 -18.32
C ASN A 14 -8.41 5.15 -16.92
N ASN A 15 -7.64 5.45 -15.85
CA ASN A 15 -8.21 5.63 -14.51
C ASN A 15 -7.90 7.04 -13.98
N THR A 16 -8.94 7.86 -13.78
CA THR A 16 -8.82 9.28 -13.41
C THR A 16 -8.44 9.51 -11.93
N GLY A 17 -8.22 8.43 -11.17
CA GLY A 17 -7.80 8.52 -9.77
C GLY A 17 -6.27 8.65 -9.66
N LEU A 18 -5.81 9.79 -9.13
CA LEU A 18 -4.40 9.95 -8.75
C LEU A 18 -4.19 9.38 -7.35
N LEU A 19 -3.26 8.41 -7.22
CA LEU A 19 -2.75 7.93 -5.94
C LEU A 19 -1.42 8.65 -5.64
N PHE A 20 -1.30 9.23 -4.45
CA PHE A 20 -0.09 9.93 -4.02
C PHE A 20 0.55 9.22 -2.82
N SER A 21 1.81 8.77 -2.98
CA SER A 21 2.62 8.12 -1.94
C SER A 21 3.67 9.06 -1.35
N TYR A 22 3.86 9.04 -0.03
CA TYR A 22 4.90 9.82 0.66
C TYR A 22 5.94 8.95 1.38
N ASN A 23 7.21 9.00 0.96
CA ASN A 23 8.27 8.27 1.64
C ASN A 23 8.75 9.00 2.91
N LEU A 24 8.36 8.52 4.08
CA LEU A 24 9.03 8.83 5.35
C LEU A 24 9.90 7.62 5.74
N SER A 25 10.88 7.77 6.63
CA SER A 25 11.67 6.62 7.11
C SER A 25 11.27 6.31 8.55
N VAL A 26 10.92 5.06 8.83
CA VAL A 26 10.58 4.60 10.18
C VAL A 26 11.87 4.20 10.89
N ASP A 27 12.12 4.81 12.05
CA ASP A 27 13.27 4.51 12.90
C ASP A 27 12.90 4.81 14.36
N ARG A 28 13.40 3.98 15.29
CA ARG A 28 12.94 3.85 16.69
C ARG A 28 12.98 5.13 17.52
N SER A 29 13.65 6.22 17.09
CA SER A 29 13.94 7.33 18.00
C SER A 29 13.99 8.74 17.39
N GLY A 30 13.32 9.00 16.26
CA GLY A 30 13.38 10.33 15.62
C GLY A 30 12.12 11.17 15.82
N GLU A 31 11.89 11.80 16.98
CA GLU A 31 10.79 12.78 17.13
C GLU A 31 10.83 13.86 16.02
N MET A 32 12.04 14.28 15.64
CA MET A 32 12.25 15.16 14.49
C MET A 32 11.78 14.57 13.16
N LYS A 33 11.94 13.26 12.92
CA LYS A 33 11.42 12.59 11.72
C LYS A 33 9.88 12.59 11.71
N ARG A 34 9.25 12.39 12.87
CA ARG A 34 7.78 12.48 13.04
C ARG A 34 7.27 13.90 12.76
N ILE A 35 7.91 14.91 13.35
CA ILE A 35 7.56 16.33 13.11
C ILE A 35 7.73 16.70 11.64
N LEU A 36 8.84 16.29 11.01
CA LEU A 36 9.08 16.54 9.60
C LEU A 36 8.05 15.83 8.71
N GLY A 37 7.65 14.61 9.08
CA GLY A 37 6.58 13.88 8.40
C GLY A 37 5.24 14.57 8.48
N LYS A 38 4.82 14.99 9.68
CA LYS A 38 3.59 15.75 9.87
C LYS A 38 3.61 17.10 9.13
N SER A 39 4.74 17.79 9.15
CA SER A 39 4.93 19.05 8.42
C SER A 39 4.84 18.86 6.89
N ALA A 40 5.47 17.80 6.36
CA ALA A 40 5.42 17.45 4.95
C ALA A 40 4.01 17.07 4.50
N ALA A 41 3.32 16.22 5.28
CA ALA A 41 1.93 15.84 5.03
C ALA A 41 1.01 17.08 5.05
N SER A 42 1.13 17.94 6.06
CA SER A 42 0.33 19.17 6.14
C SER A 42 0.56 20.08 4.93
N THR A 43 1.82 20.27 4.54
CA THR A 43 2.19 21.09 3.37
C THR A 43 1.57 20.54 2.08
N LEU A 44 1.57 19.23 1.89
CA LEU A 44 0.99 18.61 0.70
C LEU A 44 -0.53 18.70 0.71
N LEU A 45 -1.18 18.24 1.78
CA LEU A 45 -2.64 18.14 1.87
C LEU A 45 -3.29 19.52 1.71
N THR A 46 -2.65 20.57 2.23
CA THR A 46 -3.12 21.96 2.11
C THR A 46 -2.55 22.69 0.89
N ARG A 47 -1.75 22.02 0.05
CA ARG A 47 -1.22 22.62 -1.18
C ARG A 47 -2.37 22.96 -2.11
N LYS A 48 -2.43 24.22 -2.54
CA LYS A 48 -3.30 24.67 -3.61
C LYS A 48 -2.71 24.32 -4.97
N ASN A 49 -3.44 23.52 -5.76
CA ASN A 49 -3.11 23.27 -7.16
C ASN A 49 -3.04 24.61 -7.91
N THR A 50 -1.94 24.90 -8.58
CA THR A 50 -1.74 26.17 -9.28
C THR A 50 -2.58 26.31 -10.55
N ILE A 51 -3.10 25.19 -11.08
CA ILE A 51 -3.91 25.16 -12.30
C ILE A 51 -5.40 25.26 -11.93
N THR A 52 -5.88 24.37 -11.06
CA THR A 52 -7.31 24.32 -10.68
C THR A 52 -7.67 25.29 -9.56
N GLY A 53 -6.70 25.73 -8.77
CA GLY A 53 -6.93 26.55 -7.59
C GLY A 53 -7.59 25.79 -6.43
N ILE A 54 -7.70 24.46 -6.49
CA ILE A 54 -8.27 23.64 -5.42
C ILE A 54 -7.14 23.16 -4.49
N GLU A 55 -7.36 23.19 -3.18
CA GLU A 55 -6.44 22.52 -2.23
C GLU A 55 -6.55 21.02 -2.40
N TYR A 56 -5.42 20.30 -2.37
CA TYR A 56 -5.42 18.85 -2.62
C TYR A 56 -6.38 18.07 -1.72
N ARG A 57 -6.51 18.42 -0.44
CA ARG A 57 -7.50 17.81 0.47
C ARG A 57 -8.97 17.98 0.05
N ASN A 58 -9.27 18.85 -0.92
CA ASN A 58 -10.60 19.12 -1.45
C ASN A 58 -10.72 18.78 -2.95
N ASP A 59 -9.70 18.21 -3.57
CA ASP A 59 -9.68 17.91 -5.01
C ASP A 59 -10.21 16.49 -5.28
N PRO A 60 -11.44 16.32 -5.79
CA PRO A 60 -12.05 15.00 -5.97
C PRO A 60 -11.38 14.15 -7.05
N THR A 61 -10.39 14.68 -7.76
CA THR A 61 -9.55 13.91 -8.69
C THR A 61 -8.57 12.99 -7.95
N ILE A 62 -8.29 13.30 -6.68
CA ILE A 62 -7.45 12.49 -5.82
C ILE A 62 -8.32 11.36 -5.27
N PHE A 63 -7.91 10.11 -5.49
CA PHE A 63 -8.65 8.96 -4.97
C PHE A 63 -8.33 8.73 -3.48
N ALA A 64 -7.04 8.67 -3.18
CA ALA A 64 -6.54 8.32 -1.86
C ALA A 64 -5.14 8.87 -1.60
N TRP A 65 -4.79 8.87 -0.31
CA TRP A 65 -3.43 9.08 0.17
C TRP A 65 -2.82 7.77 0.62
N GLU A 66 -1.51 7.63 0.42
CA GLU A 66 -0.72 6.53 0.96
C GLU A 66 0.33 7.08 1.94
N LEU A 67 0.31 6.57 3.18
CA LEU A 67 1.19 7.04 4.25
C LEU A 67 2.67 6.88 3.92
N MET A 68 3.04 5.72 3.38
CA MET A 68 4.41 5.39 3.01
C MET A 68 4.45 4.27 1.99
N ASN A 69 5.25 4.44 0.94
CA ASN A 69 5.54 3.35 0.03
C ASN A 69 6.42 2.32 0.75
N GLU A 70 5.91 1.11 0.89
CA GLU A 70 6.63 -0.10 1.32
C GLU A 70 7.34 0.06 2.69
N PRO A 71 6.64 0.46 3.76
CA PRO A 71 7.26 0.70 5.05
C PRO A 71 7.79 -0.60 5.66
N ARG A 72 9.03 -0.53 6.17
CA ARG A 72 9.70 -1.61 6.90
C ARG A 72 10.37 -1.07 8.15
N CYS A 73 10.39 -1.85 9.22
CA CYS A 73 11.14 -1.58 10.45
C CYS A 73 11.97 -2.81 10.86
N ILE A 74 13.04 -3.10 10.12
CA ILE A 74 13.92 -4.27 10.34
C ILE A 74 14.53 -4.28 11.75
N SER A 75 14.75 -3.10 12.35
CA SER A 75 15.25 -2.98 13.71
C SER A 75 14.22 -3.36 14.77
N ASP A 76 12.95 -3.52 14.41
CA ASP A 76 11.86 -3.93 15.30
C ASP A 76 10.94 -5.00 14.67
N PRO A 77 11.38 -6.27 14.67
CA PRO A 77 10.60 -7.37 14.09
C PRO A 77 9.23 -7.62 14.76
N SER A 78 8.97 -7.09 15.97
CA SER A 78 7.63 -7.19 16.56
C SER A 78 6.57 -6.37 15.80
N GLY A 79 7.01 -5.41 14.98
CA GLY A 79 6.15 -4.50 14.23
C GLY A 79 5.54 -3.38 15.07
N ASP A 80 5.81 -3.30 16.37
CA ASP A 80 5.21 -2.30 17.26
C ASP A 80 5.62 -0.88 16.89
N THR A 81 6.90 -0.66 16.59
CA THR A 81 7.40 0.66 16.17
C THR A 81 6.69 1.16 14.90
N LEU A 82 6.44 0.27 13.94
CA LEU A 82 5.74 0.63 12.71
C LEU A 82 4.25 0.85 12.98
N GLN A 83 3.63 -0.01 13.79
CA GLN A 83 2.22 0.13 14.16
C GLN A 83 1.95 1.48 14.83
N ASP A 84 2.72 1.84 15.87
CA ASP A 84 2.54 3.10 16.60
C ASP A 84 2.67 4.32 15.66
N TRP A 85 3.59 4.23 14.70
CA TRP A 85 3.77 5.27 13.69
C TRP A 85 2.58 5.36 12.74
N ILE A 86 2.04 4.24 12.29
CA ILE A 86 0.86 4.19 11.40
C ILE A 86 -0.36 4.79 12.12
N GLU A 87 -0.62 4.39 13.37
CA GLU A 87 -1.74 4.90 14.17
C GLU A 87 -1.65 6.42 14.36
N GLU A 88 -0.46 6.93 14.70
CA GLU A 88 -0.26 8.36 14.88
C GLU A 88 -0.43 9.14 13.56
N MET A 89 0.23 8.69 12.50
CA MET A 89 0.28 9.42 11.24
C MET A 89 -1.05 9.37 10.49
N SER A 90 -1.75 8.23 10.52
CA SER A 90 -3.08 8.11 9.93
C SER A 90 -4.10 9.02 10.61
N ALA A 91 -4.14 9.01 11.95
CA ALA A 91 -4.99 9.90 12.73
C ALA A 91 -4.68 11.37 12.43
N PHE A 92 -3.39 11.73 12.35
CA PHE A 92 -2.96 13.09 12.00
C PHE A 92 -3.44 13.51 10.61
N VAL A 93 -3.26 12.68 9.57
CA VAL A 93 -3.73 12.97 8.21
C VAL A 93 -5.23 13.21 8.19
N LYS A 94 -6.01 12.37 8.86
CA LYS A 94 -7.48 12.52 8.97
C LYS A 94 -7.93 13.77 9.73
N THR A 95 -7.06 14.41 10.51
CA THR A 95 -7.37 15.74 11.10
C THR A 95 -7.33 16.87 10.06
N ILE A 96 -6.59 16.70 8.97
CA ILE A 96 -6.38 17.71 7.92
C ILE A 96 -7.31 17.47 6.73
N ASP A 97 -7.45 16.20 6.34
CA ASP A 97 -8.26 15.75 5.20
C ASP A 97 -9.27 14.69 5.65
N LYS A 98 -10.55 15.05 5.54
CA LYS A 98 -11.69 14.18 5.89
C LYS A 98 -12.43 13.63 4.67
N ASN A 99 -11.96 13.97 3.46
CA ASN A 99 -12.64 13.67 2.21
C ASN A 99 -12.07 12.42 1.55
N HIS A 100 -10.74 12.29 1.53
CA HIS A 100 -10.08 11.22 0.80
C HIS A 100 -9.86 9.95 1.63
N LEU A 101 -9.79 8.83 0.91
CA LEU A 101 -9.39 7.56 1.48
C LEU A 101 -7.89 7.58 1.84
N LEU A 102 -7.50 6.72 2.77
CA LEU A 102 -6.14 6.61 3.29
C LEU A 102 -5.76 5.14 3.39
N THR A 103 -4.58 4.81 2.87
CA THR A 103 -3.95 3.50 3.02
C THR A 103 -2.53 3.62 3.56
N VAL A 104 -1.95 2.49 3.96
CA VAL A 104 -0.59 2.43 4.47
C VAL A 104 0.42 2.45 3.32
N GLY A 105 0.27 1.57 2.31
CA GLY A 105 1.25 1.36 1.23
C GLY A 105 2.13 0.12 1.41
N LEU A 106 1.58 -0.99 1.91
CA LEU A 106 2.38 -2.15 2.30
C LEU A 106 2.84 -2.97 1.10
N GLU A 107 3.98 -3.66 1.25
CA GLU A 107 4.30 -4.81 0.38
C GLU A 107 3.55 -6.06 0.82
N ALA A 108 3.09 -6.12 2.07
CA ALA A 108 2.33 -7.22 2.67
C ALA A 108 2.93 -8.59 2.33
N VAL A 109 4.12 -8.82 2.85
CA VAL A 109 4.81 -10.07 2.59
C VAL A 109 4.33 -11.05 3.67
N ASN A 110 3.33 -11.86 3.38
CA ASN A 110 2.89 -13.02 4.18
C ASN A 110 2.71 -14.20 3.21
N PRO A 111 3.03 -15.47 3.57
CA PRO A 111 3.26 -16.01 4.90
C PRO A 111 4.71 -16.48 5.18
N GLU A 112 5.72 -15.97 4.48
CA GLU A 112 7.09 -16.45 4.63
C GLU A 112 7.80 -15.91 5.89
N LEU A 113 8.61 -16.75 6.54
CA LEU A 113 9.33 -16.41 7.79
C LEU A 113 10.28 -15.21 7.67
N TRP A 114 10.85 -14.97 6.48
CA TRP A 114 11.71 -13.80 6.27
C TRP A 114 10.91 -12.50 6.30
N ALA A 115 9.63 -12.58 5.98
CA ALA A 115 8.77 -11.42 5.90
C ALA A 115 8.39 -10.86 7.27
N SER A 116 8.18 -11.74 8.25
CA SER A 116 7.97 -11.33 9.65
C SER A 116 9.19 -10.63 10.25
N SER A 117 10.36 -10.71 9.61
CA SER A 117 11.56 -9.97 10.04
C SER A 117 11.59 -8.51 9.57
N LEU A 118 10.66 -8.10 8.70
CA LEU A 118 10.61 -6.74 8.16
C LEU A 118 9.92 -5.74 9.10
N GLY A 119 9.30 -6.20 10.17
CA GLY A 119 8.58 -5.35 11.12
C GLY A 119 7.30 -4.73 10.54
N SER A 120 6.74 -5.33 9.51
CA SER A 120 5.41 -5.01 8.97
C SER A 120 4.44 -6.17 9.22
N ASP A 121 3.19 -5.83 9.50
CA ASP A 121 2.12 -6.78 9.83
C ASP A 121 0.88 -6.36 9.04
N PHE A 122 0.60 -7.08 7.94
CA PHE A 122 -0.47 -6.73 7.01
C PHE A 122 -1.82 -6.55 7.70
N VAL A 123 -2.20 -7.52 8.53
CA VAL A 123 -3.52 -7.52 9.16
C VAL A 123 -3.59 -6.41 10.21
N ARG A 124 -2.59 -6.32 11.10
CA ARG A 124 -2.59 -5.33 12.19
C ARG A 124 -2.50 -3.90 11.66
N ASN A 125 -1.65 -3.65 10.67
CA ASN A 125 -1.45 -2.32 10.08
C ASN A 125 -2.71 -1.85 9.33
N SER A 126 -3.41 -2.74 8.65
CA SER A 126 -4.62 -2.41 7.88
C SER A 126 -5.85 -2.22 8.78
N LYS A 127 -5.86 -2.79 10.00
CA LYS A 127 -6.98 -2.68 10.97
C LYS A 127 -7.04 -1.33 11.71
N VAL A 128 -6.12 -0.43 11.45
CA VAL A 128 -6.10 0.90 12.09
C VAL A 128 -7.36 1.67 11.67
N PRO A 129 -8.19 2.22 12.59
CA PRO A 129 -9.48 2.81 12.25
C PRO A 129 -9.47 3.98 11.24
N ALA A 130 -8.31 4.61 11.05
CA ALA A 130 -8.13 5.70 10.11
C ALA A 130 -7.66 5.24 8.71
N ILE A 131 -7.40 3.95 8.53
CA ILE A 131 -7.07 3.31 7.25
C ILE A 131 -8.38 2.80 6.64
N ASP A 132 -8.65 3.21 5.40
CA ASP A 132 -9.93 2.92 4.73
C ASP A 132 -9.85 1.72 3.78
N PHE A 133 -8.65 1.36 3.31
CA PHE A 133 -8.43 0.18 2.46
C PHE A 133 -7.01 -0.34 2.60
N ALA A 134 -6.83 -1.64 2.33
CA ALA A 134 -5.53 -2.30 2.33
C ALA A 134 -4.87 -2.24 0.95
N SER A 135 -3.55 -2.07 0.92
CA SER A 135 -2.74 -2.15 -0.30
C SER A 135 -1.55 -3.07 -0.10
N VAL A 136 -1.18 -3.78 -1.16
CA VAL A 136 -0.17 -4.84 -1.15
C VAL A 136 0.67 -4.79 -2.44
N HIS A 137 1.98 -5.02 -2.35
CA HIS A 137 2.88 -5.04 -3.51
C HIS A 137 3.55 -6.41 -3.66
N ILE A 138 3.59 -6.96 -4.87
CA ILE A 138 4.18 -8.28 -5.12
C ILE A 138 5.26 -8.25 -6.21
N TYR A 139 6.46 -8.72 -5.86
CA TYR A 139 7.62 -8.75 -6.76
C TYR A 139 8.35 -10.10 -6.74
N PRO A 140 7.74 -11.20 -7.24
CA PRO A 140 8.32 -12.54 -7.18
C PRO A 140 9.67 -12.63 -7.92
N ASP A 141 9.85 -11.86 -8.99
CA ASP A 141 11.12 -11.79 -9.71
C ASP A 141 12.25 -11.13 -8.90
N HIS A 142 11.91 -10.23 -7.98
CA HIS A 142 12.88 -9.58 -7.11
C HIS A 142 13.17 -10.41 -5.86
N TRP A 143 12.13 -10.98 -5.24
CA TRP A 143 12.26 -11.80 -4.03
C TRP A 143 12.90 -13.16 -4.32
N PHE A 144 12.66 -13.72 -5.51
CA PHE A 144 13.11 -15.05 -5.90
C PHE A 144 13.82 -15.04 -7.27
N PRO A 145 14.97 -14.38 -7.40
CA PRO A 145 15.66 -14.24 -8.69
C PRO A 145 16.13 -15.58 -9.28
N HIS A 146 16.22 -16.64 -8.46
CA HIS A 146 16.70 -17.97 -8.84
C HIS A 146 15.59 -19.00 -9.07
N LEU A 147 14.33 -18.66 -8.78
CA LEU A 147 13.22 -19.58 -9.01
C LEU A 147 12.75 -19.51 -10.46
N GLU A 148 12.31 -20.66 -10.97
CA GLU A 148 11.66 -20.77 -12.27
C GLU A 148 10.26 -20.14 -12.24
N PHE A 149 9.73 -19.83 -13.43
CA PHE A 149 8.43 -19.18 -13.58
C PHE A 149 7.30 -19.90 -12.85
N GLU A 150 7.24 -21.23 -12.95
CA GLU A 150 6.19 -22.05 -12.32
C GLU A 150 6.20 -21.96 -10.79
N ASP A 151 7.38 -21.88 -10.18
CA ASP A 151 7.50 -21.79 -8.72
C ASP A 151 7.16 -20.38 -8.23
N LYS A 152 7.53 -19.34 -9.00
CA LYS A 152 7.09 -17.96 -8.76
C LYS A 152 5.57 -17.84 -8.87
N LEU A 153 4.96 -18.47 -9.88
CA LEU A 153 3.52 -18.48 -10.09
C LEU A 153 2.77 -19.14 -8.92
N LYS A 154 3.25 -20.29 -8.44
CA LYS A 154 2.69 -20.96 -7.25
C LYS A 154 2.77 -20.06 -6.02
N TYR A 155 3.89 -19.38 -5.82
CA TYR A 155 4.06 -18.43 -4.73
C TYR A 155 3.06 -17.28 -4.83
N VAL A 156 2.96 -16.63 -5.99
CA VAL A 156 2.04 -15.51 -6.23
C VAL A 156 0.60 -15.94 -5.96
N SER A 157 0.21 -17.12 -6.45
CA SER A 157 -1.16 -17.64 -6.25
C SER A 157 -1.47 -17.85 -4.78
N LYS A 158 -0.55 -18.49 -4.04
CA LYS A 158 -0.70 -18.70 -2.59
C LYS A 158 -0.71 -17.37 -1.82
N TRP A 159 0.17 -16.46 -2.18
CA TRP A 159 0.26 -15.13 -1.56
C TRP A 159 -1.04 -14.35 -1.78
N MET A 160 -1.59 -14.34 -3.00
CA MET A 160 -2.85 -13.67 -3.32
C MET A 160 -4.00 -14.24 -2.51
N LEU A 161 -4.15 -15.57 -2.47
CA LEU A 161 -5.20 -16.22 -1.68
C LEU A 161 -5.10 -15.86 -0.20
N SER A 162 -3.91 -15.93 0.38
CA SER A 162 -3.71 -15.58 1.80
C SER A 162 -4.16 -14.15 2.10
N HIS A 163 -3.87 -13.18 1.23
CA HIS A 163 -4.26 -11.79 1.46
C HIS A 163 -5.73 -11.52 1.17
N ILE A 164 -6.34 -12.28 0.25
CA ILE A 164 -7.79 -12.25 0.02
C ILE A 164 -8.51 -12.85 1.22
N GLU A 165 -8.03 -13.98 1.76
CA GLU A 165 -8.59 -14.63 2.95
C GLU A 165 -8.45 -13.75 4.20
N ASP A 166 -7.23 -13.29 4.51
CA ASP A 166 -6.98 -12.29 5.56
C ASP A 166 -7.86 -11.05 5.34
N GLY A 167 -8.02 -10.68 4.07
CA GLY A 167 -8.88 -9.63 3.61
C GLY A 167 -10.35 -9.82 4.02
N MET A 168 -10.95 -10.90 3.56
CA MET A 168 -12.37 -11.20 3.72
C MET A 168 -12.75 -11.56 5.15
N ASP A 169 -11.86 -12.24 5.87
CA ASP A 169 -12.11 -12.67 7.25
C ASP A 169 -12.00 -11.51 8.24
N GLU A 170 -11.13 -10.53 7.94
CA GLU A 170 -10.78 -9.47 8.89
C GLU A 170 -11.26 -8.08 8.51
N PHE A 171 -11.55 -7.83 7.23
CA PHE A 171 -11.99 -6.53 6.72
C PHE A 171 -13.29 -6.72 5.93
N ASN A 172 -14.39 -6.15 6.43
CA ASN A 172 -15.64 -6.06 5.67
C ASN A 172 -15.44 -5.07 4.50
N ASP A 173 -15.23 -5.62 3.30
CA ASP A 173 -15.21 -5.04 1.95
C ASP A 173 -13.91 -4.47 1.35
N ASP A 174 -13.83 -4.69 0.03
CA ASP A 174 -13.02 -4.19 -1.08
C ASP A 174 -11.48 -4.20 -1.00
N PHE A 175 -10.85 -4.98 -1.90
CA PHE A 175 -9.40 -5.09 -2.10
C PHE A 175 -9.01 -4.65 -3.51
N GLY A 176 -7.95 -3.85 -3.62
CA GLY A 176 -7.37 -3.43 -4.90
C GLY A 176 -5.97 -4.02 -5.09
N PHE A 177 -5.71 -4.62 -6.26
CA PHE A 177 -4.36 -4.99 -6.70
C PHE A 177 -3.88 -4.01 -7.77
N VAL A 178 -2.70 -3.42 -7.58
CA VAL A 178 -2.03 -2.63 -8.62
C VAL A 178 -0.95 -3.49 -9.27
N PRO A 179 -1.18 -4.09 -10.44
CA PRO A 179 -0.12 -4.81 -11.15
C PRO A 179 0.93 -3.82 -11.67
N TRP A 180 2.19 -4.09 -11.38
CA TRP A 180 3.31 -3.42 -12.06
C TRP A 180 3.48 -3.99 -13.48
N GLU A 181 4.01 -3.19 -14.42
CA GLU A 181 4.22 -3.50 -15.84
C GLU A 181 5.26 -4.63 -16.09
N ARG A 182 5.11 -5.80 -15.46
CA ARG A 182 5.95 -6.99 -15.70
C ARG A 182 5.09 -8.18 -16.10
N GLU A 183 5.58 -8.89 -17.12
CA GLU A 183 4.86 -9.96 -17.81
C GLU A 183 4.39 -11.06 -16.85
N SER A 184 5.18 -11.39 -15.83
CA SER A 184 4.86 -12.43 -14.84
C SER A 184 3.60 -12.11 -14.05
N THR A 185 3.55 -10.96 -13.37
CA THR A 185 2.38 -10.52 -12.58
C THR A 185 1.15 -10.30 -13.45
N TYR A 186 1.33 -9.69 -14.63
CA TYR A 186 0.24 -9.49 -15.58
C TYR A 186 -0.37 -10.82 -16.03
N ARG A 187 0.46 -11.79 -16.45
CA ARG A 187 0.00 -13.10 -16.92
C ARG A 187 -0.64 -13.93 -15.82
N VAL A 188 -0.19 -13.85 -14.56
CA VAL A 188 -0.90 -14.51 -13.44
C VAL A 188 -2.33 -13.99 -13.33
N LEU A 189 -2.51 -12.66 -13.42
CA LEU A 189 -3.82 -12.02 -13.29
C LEU A 189 -4.71 -12.24 -14.52
N THR A 190 -4.14 -12.23 -15.72
CA THR A 190 -4.93 -12.29 -16.97
C THR A 190 -5.11 -13.71 -17.51
N ASP A 191 -4.07 -14.55 -17.45
CA ASP A 191 -4.07 -15.85 -18.13
C ASP A 191 -4.70 -16.95 -17.27
N HIS A 192 -4.60 -16.86 -15.94
CA HIS A 192 -5.16 -17.86 -15.01
C HIS A 192 -6.56 -17.54 -14.48
N HIS A 193 -7.17 -16.44 -14.92
CA HIS A 193 -8.59 -16.14 -14.68
C HIS A 193 -9.54 -17.22 -15.28
N ALA A 194 -9.10 -17.91 -16.34
CA ALA A 194 -9.95 -18.89 -17.03
C ALA A 194 -10.10 -20.22 -16.29
N ASP A 195 -9.08 -20.64 -15.52
CA ASP A 195 -8.96 -21.99 -14.95
C ASP A 195 -9.35 -22.09 -13.46
N TRP A 196 -9.79 -20.99 -12.85
CA TRP A 196 -10.19 -20.93 -11.45
C TRP A 196 -11.68 -20.57 -11.30
N PRO A 197 -12.56 -21.56 -11.05
CA PRO A 197 -13.99 -21.30 -10.85
C PRO A 197 -14.28 -20.44 -9.62
N GLU A 198 -13.54 -20.63 -8.53
CA GLU A 198 -13.70 -19.90 -7.27
C GLU A 198 -13.20 -18.45 -7.35
N SER A 199 -12.27 -18.14 -8.25
CA SER A 199 -11.72 -16.79 -8.40
C SER A 199 -12.55 -15.87 -9.27
N ARG A 200 -13.46 -16.40 -10.11
CA ARG A 200 -14.33 -15.56 -10.94
C ARG A 200 -15.33 -14.75 -10.11
N GLU A 201 -15.81 -15.32 -9.01
CA GLU A 201 -16.71 -14.60 -8.09
C GLU A 201 -15.94 -13.59 -7.22
N LEU A 202 -14.68 -13.91 -6.89
CA LEU A 202 -13.76 -13.03 -6.15
C LEU A 202 -13.26 -11.87 -7.00
N LEU A 203 -12.87 -12.10 -8.26
CA LEU A 203 -12.32 -11.07 -9.15
C LEU A 203 -13.36 -10.05 -9.61
N ASN A 204 -14.63 -10.45 -9.72
CA ASN A 204 -15.74 -9.51 -9.94
C ASN A 204 -15.97 -8.55 -8.76
N LYS A 205 -15.35 -8.79 -7.60
CA LYS A 205 -15.35 -7.88 -6.44
C LYS A 205 -14.04 -7.09 -6.29
N ILE A 206 -13.01 -7.39 -7.09
CA ILE A 206 -11.63 -6.90 -6.93
C ILE A 206 -11.25 -5.89 -8.03
N ILE A 207 -11.99 -5.83 -9.14
CA ILE A 207 -11.71 -4.91 -10.25
C ILE A 207 -12.67 -3.72 -10.19
N ILE A 208 -12.15 -2.56 -9.81
CA ILE A 208 -12.73 -1.23 -10.11
C ILE A 208 -11.90 -0.60 -11.23
#